data_AF-A0A945N1R4-F1
#
_entry.id   AF-A0A945N1R4-F1
#
_cell.length_a   1.000
_cell.length_b   1.000
_cell.length_c   1.000
_cell.angle_alpha   90.00
_cell.angle_beta   90.00
_cell.angle_gamma   90.00
#
_symmetry.space_group_name_H-M   'P 1'
#
loop_
_entity.id
_entity.type
_entity.pdbx_description
1 polymer ?
#
loop_
_entity_poly.entity_id
_entity_poly.type
_entity_poly.pdbx_seq_one_letter_code
_entity_poly.pdbx_strand_id
1 'polypeptide(L)'
;IILSGEGYSLMWPDGEEPRHYPWEVGTMIVPPNMWWHQHFNTGTTPSRYLAFKYEGVAVRNAQGVPKAWISARIGGDQIDYADESQAVRSQFTEALDQHDLKHDMDQFYEAEKPDLPPKPAAAAAE
;
A
#
# COMPACT_ATOMS: atom_id res chain seq x y z
N ILE A 1 -4.40 2.02 -14.98
CA ILE A 1 -5.29 1.14 -15.78
C ILE A 1 -4.82 -0.29 -15.61
N ILE A 2 -5.73 -1.20 -15.27
CA ILE A 2 -5.45 -2.63 -15.20
C ILE A 2 -5.47 -3.22 -16.61
N LEU A 3 -4.39 -3.88 -17.01
CA LEU A 3 -4.23 -4.52 -18.32
C LEU A 3 -4.50 -6.02 -18.28
N SER A 4 -4.29 -6.66 -17.13
CA SER A 4 -4.54 -8.09 -16.89
C SER A 4 -4.60 -8.37 -15.39
N GLY A 5 -5.13 -9.54 -15.02
CA GLY A 5 -5.20 -10.04 -13.65
C GLY A 5 -6.52 -9.72 -12.95
N GLU A 6 -6.61 -10.06 -11.66
CA GLU A 6 -7.75 -9.72 -10.78
C GLU A 6 -7.25 -9.38 -9.37
N GLY A 7 -8.00 -8.53 -8.68
CA GLY A 7 -7.68 -8.14 -7.31
C GLY A 7 -8.34 -6.83 -6.92
N TYR A 8 -7.71 -6.12 -6.00
CA TYR A 8 -8.25 -4.89 -5.46
C TYR A 8 -7.17 -3.86 -5.12
N SER A 9 -7.60 -2.63 -4.88
CA SER A 9 -6.77 -1.60 -4.28
C SER A 9 -7.42 -1.16 -2.98
N LEU A 10 -6.60 -0.85 -1.99
CA LEU A 10 -7.03 -0.11 -0.82
C LEU A 10 -6.62 1.34 -1.01
N MET A 11 -7.52 2.29 -0.76
CA MET A 11 -7.21 3.72 -0.83
C MET A 11 -7.98 4.49 0.25
N TRP A 12 -7.31 5.40 0.94
CA TRP A 12 -7.94 6.21 1.99
C TRP A 12 -7.18 7.52 2.25
N PRO A 13 -7.86 8.59 2.70
CA PRO A 13 -7.17 9.78 3.17
C PRO A 13 -6.49 9.50 4.52
N ASP A 14 -5.47 10.29 4.84
CA ASP A 14 -4.78 10.17 6.12
C ASP A 14 -5.74 10.36 7.31
N GLY A 15 -5.59 9.52 8.34
CA GLY A 15 -6.47 9.48 9.52
C GLY A 15 -7.80 8.73 9.34
N GLU A 16 -8.09 8.16 8.17
CA GLU A 16 -9.25 7.30 7.93
C GLU A 16 -8.88 5.82 7.77
N GLU A 17 -9.90 4.96 7.73
CA GLU A 17 -9.75 3.52 7.47
C GLU A 17 -9.62 3.21 5.97
N PRO A 18 -8.83 2.18 5.60
CA PRO A 18 -8.72 1.71 4.22
C PRO A 18 -10.08 1.38 3.59
N ARG A 19 -10.34 1.93 2.39
CA ARG A 19 -11.54 1.59 1.61
C ARG A 19 -11.17 0.62 0.49
N HIS A 20 -12.02 -0.40 0.29
CA HIS A 20 -11.79 -1.47 -0.67
C HIS A 20 -12.35 -1.15 -2.06
N TYR A 21 -11.50 -1.29 -3.09
CA TYR A 21 -11.85 -1.04 -4.49
C TYR A 21 -11.47 -2.26 -5.33
N PRO A 22 -12.41 -3.19 -5.60
CA PRO A 22 -12.14 -4.29 -6.52
C PRO A 22 -11.92 -3.75 -7.92
N TRP A 23 -11.08 -4.42 -8.69
CA TRP A 23 -10.82 -4.04 -10.07
C TRP A 23 -10.82 -5.25 -11.00
N GLU A 24 -11.13 -4.97 -12.26
CA GLU A 24 -11.06 -5.90 -13.38
C GLU A 24 -10.24 -5.29 -14.53
N VAL A 25 -10.01 -6.05 -15.59
CA VAL A 25 -9.31 -5.54 -16.78
C VAL A 25 -10.05 -4.32 -17.33
N GLY A 26 -9.32 -3.22 -17.53
CA GLY A 26 -9.87 -1.93 -17.96
C GLY A 26 -10.19 -0.96 -16.82
N THR A 27 -10.21 -1.39 -15.55
CA THR A 27 -10.40 -0.47 -14.42
C THR A 27 -9.28 0.57 -14.36
N MET A 28 -9.66 1.84 -14.18
CA MET A 28 -8.75 2.95 -13.94
C MET A 28 -8.77 3.34 -12.45
N ILE A 29 -7.74 2.93 -11.72
CA ILE A 29 -7.53 3.35 -10.32
C ILE A 29 -6.82 4.70 -10.32
N VAL A 30 -7.40 5.67 -9.61
CA VAL A 30 -6.88 7.04 -9.46
C VAL A 30 -6.91 7.42 -7.98
N PRO A 31 -5.84 7.12 -7.22
CA PRO A 31 -5.73 7.59 -5.84
C PRO A 31 -5.76 9.12 -5.84
N PRO A 32 -6.64 9.77 -5.03
CA PRO A 32 -6.61 11.20 -4.86
C PRO A 32 -5.26 11.69 -4.29
N ASN A 33 -5.02 13.00 -4.38
CA ASN A 33 -3.77 13.58 -3.89
C ASN A 33 -3.58 13.33 -2.40
N MET A 34 -2.37 12.92 -2.00
CA MET A 34 -1.99 12.62 -0.60
C MET A 34 -2.83 11.51 0.06
N TRP A 35 -3.33 10.54 -0.71
CA TRP A 35 -4.00 9.37 -0.17
C TRP A 35 -3.03 8.19 -0.03
N TRP A 36 -3.17 7.47 1.07
CA TRP A 36 -2.60 6.14 1.22
C TRP A 36 -3.22 5.22 0.18
N HIS A 37 -2.40 4.37 -0.42
CA HIS A 37 -2.88 3.38 -1.37
C HIS A 37 -1.98 2.14 -1.42
N GLN A 38 -2.61 0.98 -1.56
CA GLN A 38 -1.96 -0.32 -1.75
C GLN A 38 -2.69 -1.10 -2.84
N HIS A 39 -1.97 -1.94 -3.57
CA HIS A 39 -2.52 -2.75 -4.66
C HIS A 39 -2.26 -4.24 -4.37
N PHE A 40 -3.32 -5.06 -4.46
CA PHE A 40 -3.27 -6.49 -4.17
C PHE A 40 -3.68 -7.28 -5.40
N ASN A 41 -2.79 -8.17 -5.86
CA ASN A 41 -3.11 -9.17 -6.88
C ASN A 41 -3.55 -10.45 -6.17
N THR A 42 -4.79 -10.89 -6.39
CA THR A 42 -5.36 -12.04 -5.68
C THR A 42 -5.66 -13.20 -6.61
N GLY A 43 -5.51 -13.00 -7.92
CA GLY A 43 -5.80 -14.03 -8.91
C GLY A 43 -4.66 -14.99 -9.19
N THR A 44 -5.01 -16.04 -9.94
CA THR A 44 -4.07 -17.08 -10.37
C THR A 44 -3.16 -16.65 -11.53
N THR A 45 -3.29 -15.41 -12.01
CA THR A 45 -2.48 -14.87 -13.10
C THR A 45 -1.80 -13.56 -12.72
N PRO A 46 -0.65 -13.21 -13.32
CA PRO A 46 0.01 -11.95 -13.05
C PRO A 46 -0.86 -10.73 -13.42
N SER A 47 -0.92 -9.78 -12.49
CA SER A 47 -1.55 -8.50 -12.71
C SER A 47 -0.60 -7.51 -13.38
N ARG A 48 -1.10 -6.79 -14.39
CA ARG A 48 -0.31 -5.80 -15.15
C ARG A 48 -0.98 -4.44 -15.07
N TYR A 49 -0.21 -3.43 -14.67
CA TYR A 49 -0.70 -2.07 -14.47
C TYR A 49 -0.03 -1.13 -15.48
N LEU A 50 -0.84 -0.37 -16.22
CA LEU A 50 -0.38 0.83 -16.91
C LEU A 50 -0.64 2.04 -16.01
N ALA A 51 0.43 2.58 -15.44
CA ALA A 51 0.38 3.76 -14.57
C ALA A 51 0.87 4.99 -15.35
N PHE A 52 0.03 6.02 -15.42
CA PHE A 52 0.45 7.35 -15.86
C PHE A 52 0.83 8.16 -14.62
N LYS A 53 2.04 8.70 -14.61
CA LYS A 53 2.49 9.61 -13.57
C LYS A 53 2.80 10.95 -14.24
N TYR A 54 2.18 12.02 -13.74
CA TYR A 54 2.60 13.36 -14.14
C TYR A 54 4.01 13.62 -13.56
N GLU A 55 4.92 14.11 -14.39
CA GLU A 55 6.27 14.44 -13.96
C GLU A 55 6.20 15.70 -13.08
N GLY A 56 6.48 15.56 -11.78
CA GLY A 56 6.42 16.66 -10.80
C GLY A 56 5.60 16.38 -9.53
N VAL A 57 4.77 15.33 -9.49
CA VAL A 57 3.97 14.98 -8.28
C VAL A 57 4.72 14.12 -7.26
N ALA A 58 5.98 13.77 -7.52
CA ALA A 58 6.79 13.08 -6.53
C ALA A 58 7.21 14.10 -5.46
N VAL A 59 6.46 14.15 -4.35
CA VAL A 59 6.84 14.93 -3.17
C VAL A 59 8.20 14.44 -2.67
N ARG A 60 9.15 15.35 -2.50
CA ARG A 60 10.53 15.06 -2.08
C ARG A 60 10.87 15.85 -0.82
N ASN A 61 11.74 15.30 0.01
CA ASN A 61 12.31 16.04 1.15
C ASN A 61 13.35 17.07 0.69
N ALA A 62 13.93 17.81 1.64
CA ALA A 62 14.94 18.85 1.35
C ALA A 62 16.21 18.31 0.66
N GLN A 63 16.51 17.03 0.82
CA GLN A 63 17.62 16.32 0.19
C GLN A 63 17.26 15.73 -1.18
N GLY A 64 16.03 15.94 -1.66
CA GLY A 64 15.56 15.43 -2.94
C GLY A 64 15.11 13.97 -2.94
N VAL A 65 15.04 13.30 -1.79
CA VAL A 65 14.58 11.91 -1.67
C VAL A 65 13.05 11.88 -1.75
N PRO A 66 12.43 11.03 -2.59
CA PRO A 66 10.97 10.86 -2.61
C PRO A 66 10.44 10.47 -1.24
N LYS A 67 9.44 11.19 -0.74
CA LYS A 67 8.85 10.91 0.57
C LYS A 67 8.20 9.53 0.64
N ALA A 68 7.65 9.03 -0.47
CA ALA A 68 7.13 7.67 -0.60
C ALA A 68 8.19 6.55 -0.50
N TRP A 69 9.48 6.88 -0.34
CA TRP A 69 10.55 5.91 -0.05
C TRP A 69 11.02 5.99 1.41
N ILE A 70 10.42 6.88 2.19
CA ILE A 70 10.80 7.17 3.57
C ILE A 70 9.67 6.66 4.46
N SER A 71 10.01 5.91 5.50
CA SER A 71 9.05 5.41 6.50
C SER A 71 8.19 6.55 7.07
N ALA A 72 6.90 6.30 7.21
CA ALA A 72 5.95 7.17 7.89
C ALA A 72 6.37 7.45 9.35
N ARG A 73 7.12 6.53 9.98
CA ARG A 73 7.63 6.72 11.35
C ARG A 73 8.58 7.90 11.51
N ILE A 74 9.23 8.32 10.41
CA ILE A 74 10.18 9.45 10.40
C ILE A 74 9.73 10.57 9.46
N GLY A 75 8.41 10.67 9.23
CA GLY A 75 7.79 11.77 8.47
C GLY A 75 7.79 11.59 6.96
N GLY A 76 8.03 10.37 6.46
CA GLY A 76 7.81 10.00 5.07
C GLY A 76 6.37 9.55 4.78
N ASP A 77 6.16 9.02 3.59
CA ASP A 77 4.85 8.64 3.07
C ASP A 77 4.82 7.14 2.67
N GLN A 78 5.62 6.31 3.34
CA GLN A 78 5.64 4.85 3.18
C GLN A 78 5.15 4.18 4.47
N ILE A 79 4.13 3.33 4.38
CA ILE A 79 3.78 2.41 5.46
C ILE A 79 4.76 1.25 5.37
N ASP A 80 5.54 1.04 6.43
CA ASP A 80 6.44 -0.12 6.54
C ASP A 80 5.60 -1.40 6.58
N TYR A 81 6.06 -2.50 5.97
CA TYR A 81 5.37 -3.79 6.01
C TYR A 81 5.03 -4.21 7.43
N ALA A 82 5.95 -4.02 8.38
CA ALA A 82 5.74 -4.35 9.78
C ALA A 82 4.63 -3.52 10.47
N ASP A 83 4.26 -2.36 9.92
CA ASP A 83 3.16 -1.50 10.39
C ASP A 83 1.85 -1.66 9.61
N GLU A 84 1.83 -2.46 8.54
CA GLU A 84 0.59 -2.81 7.84
C GLU A 84 -0.42 -3.40 8.83
N SER A 85 -1.65 -2.86 8.82
CA SER A 85 -2.66 -3.21 9.82
C SER A 85 -3.08 -4.68 9.69
N GLN A 86 -3.42 -5.31 10.82
CA GLN A 86 -3.92 -6.69 10.82
C GLN A 86 -5.15 -6.87 9.92
N ALA A 87 -6.01 -5.84 9.81
CA ALA A 87 -7.18 -5.88 8.95
C ALA A 87 -6.80 -6.02 7.47
N VAL A 88 -5.80 -5.25 7.00
CA VAL A 88 -5.28 -5.36 5.62
C VAL A 88 -4.69 -6.73 5.36
N ARG A 89 -3.91 -7.25 6.31
CA ARG A 89 -3.30 -8.60 6.21
C ARG A 89 -4.36 -9.69 6.10
N SER A 90 -5.33 -9.68 7.02
CA SER A 90 -6.44 -10.65 7.01
C SER A 90 -7.24 -10.57 5.72
N GLN A 91 -7.55 -9.36 5.24
CA GLN A 91 -8.28 -9.18 3.98
C GLN A 91 -7.52 -9.75 2.78
N PHE A 92 -6.19 -9.60 2.73
CA PHE A 92 -5.38 -10.18 1.66
C PHE A 92 -5.33 -11.71 1.74
N THR A 93 -5.17 -12.28 2.93
CA THR A 93 -5.25 -13.73 3.15
C THR A 93 -6.61 -14.28 2.70
N GLU A 94 -7.70 -13.67 3.16
CA GLU A 94 -9.07 -14.09 2.81
C GLU A 94 -9.35 -14.00 1.31
N ALA A 95 -8.81 -12.99 0.62
CA ALA A 95 -8.97 -12.83 -0.82
C ALA A 95 -8.18 -13.88 -1.61
N LEU A 96 -7.00 -14.28 -1.14
CA LEU A 96 -6.20 -15.33 -1.77
C LEU A 96 -6.80 -16.73 -1.53
N ASP A 97 -7.37 -16.98 -0.34
CA ASP A 97 -8.02 -18.24 0.00
C ASP A 97 -9.19 -18.56 -0.96
N GLN A 98 -9.86 -17.56 -1.52
CA GLN A 98 -10.90 -17.75 -2.55
C GLN A 98 -10.38 -18.42 -3.83
N HIS A 99 -9.07 -18.40 -4.05
CA HIS A 99 -8.39 -19.01 -5.19
C HIS A 99 -7.43 -20.13 -4.77
N ASP A 100 -7.54 -20.63 -3.52
CA ASP A 100 -6.63 -21.62 -2.92
C ASP A 100 -5.14 -21.17 -2.96
N LEU A 101 -4.90 -19.86 -2.92
CA LEU A 101 -3.57 -19.26 -2.96
C LEU A 101 -3.10 -18.89 -1.55
N LYS A 102 -1.78 -18.81 -1.38
CA LYS A 102 -1.14 -18.33 -0.15
C LYS A 102 -0.04 -17.34 -0.50
N HIS A 103 0.09 -16.32 0.32
CA HIS A 103 1.22 -15.40 0.27
C HIS A 103 2.33 -15.85 1.23
N ASP A 104 3.54 -15.37 1.01
CA ASP A 104 4.72 -15.59 1.85
C ASP A 104 5.15 -14.32 2.60
N MET A 105 4.21 -13.38 2.81
CA MET A 105 4.46 -12.06 3.38
C MET A 105 5.10 -12.03 4.78
N ASP A 106 4.92 -13.08 5.58
CA ASP A 106 5.46 -13.15 6.96
C ASP A 106 6.96 -12.88 7.00
N GLN A 107 7.72 -13.36 6.02
CA GLN A 107 9.16 -13.11 5.97
C GLN A 107 9.49 -11.61 5.82
N PHE A 108 8.68 -10.85 5.08
CA PHE A 108 8.89 -9.41 4.88
C PHE A 108 8.45 -8.61 6.11
N TYR A 109 7.36 -9.03 6.77
CA TYR A 109 6.94 -8.43 8.05
C TYR A 109 8.00 -8.59 9.13
N GLU A 110 8.64 -9.76 9.24
CA GLU A 110 9.70 -10.00 10.21
C GLU A 110 11.02 -9.33 9.83
N ALA A 111 11.37 -9.31 8.53
CA ALA A 111 12.64 -8.77 8.04
C ALA A 111 12.82 -7.27 8.33
N GLU A 112 11.73 -6.48 8.37
CA GLU A 112 11.84 -5.05 8.67
C GLU A 112 12.04 -4.75 10.16
N LYS A 113 11.60 -5.61 11.07
CA LYS A 113 11.57 -5.32 12.51
C LYS A 113 12.91 -4.84 13.11
N PRO A 114 14.08 -5.40 12.74
CA PRO A 114 15.36 -4.96 13.30
C PRO A 114 15.72 -3.51 12.97
N ASP A 115 15.31 -3.02 11.80
CA ASP A 115 15.73 -1.72 11.25
C ASP A 115 14.62 -0.65 11.32
N LEU A 116 13.44 -1.01 11.83
CA LEU A 116 12.31 -0.10 11.97
C LEU A 116 12.66 1.09 12.88
N PRO A 117 12.45 2.33 12.43
CA PRO A 117 12.51 3.50 13.30
C PRO A 117 11.52 3.36 14.47
N PRO A 118 11.71 4.06 15.60
CA PRO A 118 10.71 4.09 16.66
C PRO A 118 9.39 4.67 16.12
N LYS A 119 8.25 4.18 16.61
CA LYS A 119 6.95 4.77 16.25
C LYS A 119 6.94 6.25 16.65
N PRO A 120 6.31 7.13 15.84
CA PRO A 120 6.08 8.51 16.26
C PRO A 120 5.38 8.50 17.61
N ALA A 121 5.78 9.39 18.51
CA ALA A 121 4.94 9.68 19.67
C ALA A 121 3.55 10.03 19.13
N ALA A 122 2.51 9.35 19.63
CA ALA A 122 1.14 9.65 19.23
C ALA A 122 0.98 11.17 19.33
N ALA A 123 0.70 11.82 18.19
CA ALA A 123 0.41 13.25 18.19
C ALA A 123 -0.71 13.43 19.20
N ALA A 124 -0.44 14.18 20.27
CA ALA A 124 -1.46 14.55 21.22
C ALA A 124 -2.60 15.15 20.38
N ALA A 125 -3.75 14.50 20.39
CA ALA A 125 -4.91 14.96 19.65
C ALA A 125 -5.17 16.41 20.05
N GLU A 126 -4.99 17.34 19.11
CA GLU A 126 -5.32 18.75 19.25
C GLU A 126 -6.74 18.99 18.75
#